data_AF-A0A1H1H4M5-F1
#
_entry.id   AF-A0A1H1H4M5-F1
#
_cell.length_a   1.000
_cell.length_b   1.000
_cell.length_c   1.000
_cell.angle_alpha   90.00
_cell.angle_beta   90.00
_cell.angle_gamma   90.00
#
_symmetry.space_group_name_H-M   'P 1'
#
loop_
_entity.id
_entity.type
_entity.pdbx_description
1 polymer ?
#
loop_
_entity_poly.entity_id
_entity_poly.type
_entity_poly.pdbx_seq_one_letter_code
_entity_poly.pdbx_strand_id
1 'polypeptide(L)'
;MKFLPTAFANVEFAWKLLAYGEAGEIDLKKLDCDIIFNDDNGRPFFVPPVQIFNDPNDLIHALHNNLTIAFGAAAITLHRSVEEAGHSIPKKAFASENEQCIALIYQVRNAFAHDIAEPKWEMRNPVFIREYTIERKTFDLRELHGRRFSYEDFGPESLFFLKTYAERNLL
;
A
#
# COMPACT_ATOMS: atom_id res chain seq x y z
N MET A 1 -16.74 3.26 -0.88
CA MET A 1 -16.54 1.78 -1.02
C MET A 1 -16.24 1.22 -2.43
N LYS A 2 -16.67 1.84 -3.55
CA LYS A 2 -16.56 1.25 -4.91
C LYS A 2 -15.17 0.72 -5.30
N PHE A 3 -14.10 1.37 -4.83
CA PHE A 3 -12.72 1.08 -5.25
C PHE A 3 -11.95 0.18 -4.28
N LEU A 4 -12.50 -0.15 -3.12
CA LEU A 4 -11.79 -0.94 -2.11
C LEU A 4 -11.42 -2.35 -2.62
N PRO A 5 -12.32 -3.11 -3.27
CA PRO A 5 -11.95 -4.41 -3.84
C PRO A 5 -10.86 -4.29 -4.91
N THR A 6 -10.96 -3.30 -5.80
CA THR A 6 -9.97 -3.08 -6.87
C THR A 6 -8.61 -2.68 -6.32
N ALA A 7 -8.56 -1.83 -5.29
CA ALA A 7 -7.30 -1.42 -4.67
C ALA A 7 -6.55 -2.61 -4.05
N PHE A 8 -7.26 -3.52 -3.38
CA PHE A 8 -6.65 -4.72 -2.80
C PHE A 8 -6.28 -5.77 -3.85
N ALA A 9 -7.10 -5.95 -4.89
CA ALA A 9 -6.73 -6.78 -6.03
C ALA A 9 -5.44 -6.28 -6.71
N ASN A 10 -5.21 -4.97 -6.76
CA ASN A 10 -3.96 -4.40 -7.28
C ASN A 10 -2.75 -4.73 -6.39
N VAL A 11 -2.91 -4.80 -5.06
CA VAL A 11 -1.84 -5.25 -4.16
C VAL A 11 -1.49 -6.71 -4.42
N GLU A 12 -2.49 -7.59 -4.54
CA GLU A 12 -2.28 -9.00 -4.86
C GLU A 12 -1.63 -9.18 -6.24
N PHE A 13 -2.06 -8.40 -7.22
CA PHE A 13 -1.46 -8.39 -8.55
C PHE A 13 0.01 -7.93 -8.50
N ALA A 14 0.32 -6.86 -7.77
CA ALA A 14 1.69 -6.37 -7.64
C ALA A 14 2.61 -7.39 -6.94
N TRP A 15 2.11 -8.09 -5.90
CA TRP A 15 2.83 -9.20 -5.26
C TRP A 15 3.12 -10.34 -6.24
N LYS A 16 2.11 -10.77 -7.00
CA LYS A 16 2.29 -11.83 -8.02
C LYS A 16 3.26 -11.40 -9.10
N LEU A 17 3.18 -10.15 -9.55
CA LEU A 17 4.05 -9.61 -10.58
C LEU A 17 5.50 -9.54 -10.10
N LEU A 18 5.73 -9.12 -8.85
CA LEU A 18 7.06 -9.15 -8.23
C LEU A 18 7.61 -10.58 -8.20
N ALA A 19 6.86 -11.54 -7.66
CA ALA A 19 7.30 -12.94 -7.59
C ALA A 19 7.57 -13.54 -8.99
N TYR A 20 6.76 -13.19 -9.99
CA TYR A 20 6.95 -13.61 -11.38
C TYR A 20 8.23 -13.00 -11.98
N GLY A 21 8.52 -11.73 -11.69
CA GLY A 21 9.77 -11.07 -12.05
C GLY A 21 10.99 -11.70 -11.38
N GLU A 22 10.94 -11.93 -10.07
CA GLU A 22 12.01 -12.58 -9.29
C GLU A 22 12.32 -14.00 -9.76
N ALA A 23 11.31 -14.72 -10.27
CA ALA A 23 11.48 -16.03 -10.88
C ALA A 23 12.13 -15.98 -12.29
N GLY A 24 12.36 -14.79 -12.84
CA GLY A 24 12.95 -14.61 -14.18
C GLY A 24 11.98 -14.87 -15.33
N GLU A 25 10.67 -14.89 -15.06
CA GLU A 25 9.65 -15.27 -16.04
C GLU A 25 9.24 -14.10 -16.96
N ILE A 26 9.71 -12.88 -16.66
CA ILE A 26 9.49 -11.70 -17.50
C ILE A 26 10.60 -11.59 -18.54
N ASP A 27 10.24 -11.74 -19.82
CA ASP A 27 11.13 -11.45 -20.95
C ASP A 27 11.32 -9.93 -21.09
N LEU A 28 12.41 -9.43 -20.51
CA LEU A 28 12.73 -8.00 -20.47
C LEU A 28 12.78 -7.38 -21.87
N LYS A 29 13.23 -8.12 -22.89
CA LYS A 29 13.32 -7.58 -24.27
C LYS A 29 11.95 -7.39 -24.91
N LYS A 30 10.96 -8.19 -24.50
CA LYS A 30 9.57 -8.03 -24.95
C LYS A 30 8.84 -6.97 -24.16
N LEU A 31 9.18 -6.80 -22.88
CA LEU A 31 8.59 -5.78 -22.03
C LEU A 31 9.11 -4.37 -22.38
N ASP A 32 10.43 -4.20 -22.41
CA ASP A 32 11.13 -2.93 -22.66
C ASP A 32 11.42 -2.79 -24.16
N CYS A 33 10.35 -2.75 -24.94
CA CYS A 33 10.40 -2.54 -26.39
C CYS A 33 9.70 -1.24 -26.78
N ASP A 34 9.93 -0.81 -28.01
CA ASP A 34 9.31 0.40 -28.56
C ASP A 34 7.78 0.28 -28.55
N ILE A 35 7.15 1.19 -27.81
CA ILE A 35 5.70 1.31 -27.70
C ILE A 35 5.25 2.72 -28.03
N ILE A 36 4.12 2.83 -28.72
CA ILE A 36 3.47 4.11 -29.07
C ILE A 36 2.05 4.06 -28.52
N PHE A 37 1.72 4.99 -27.63
CA PHE A 37 0.37 5.15 -27.14
C PHE A 37 -0.40 6.09 -28.06
N ASN A 38 -1.51 5.58 -28.60
CA ASN A 38 -2.40 6.31 -29.51
C ASN A 38 -3.70 6.70 -28.80
N ASP A 39 -4.27 7.84 -29.18
CA ASP A 39 -5.61 8.25 -28.77
C ASP A 39 -6.69 7.40 -29.48
N ASP A 40 -7.96 7.64 -29.15
CA ASP A 40 -9.10 6.95 -29.76
C ASP A 40 -9.21 7.16 -31.29
N ASN A 41 -8.49 8.14 -31.85
CA ASN A 41 -8.43 8.42 -33.29
C ASN A 41 -7.16 7.87 -33.95
N GLY A 42 -6.35 7.09 -33.23
CA GLY A 42 -5.11 6.50 -33.74
C GLY A 42 -3.94 7.49 -33.82
N ARG A 43 -4.01 8.66 -33.18
CA ARG A 43 -2.93 9.65 -33.15
C ARG A 43 -1.99 9.39 -31.98
N PRO A 44 -0.66 9.36 -32.19
CA PRO A 44 0.30 9.17 -31.11
C PRO A 44 0.23 10.35 -30.14
N PHE A 45 0.08 10.07 -28.84
CA PHE A 45 0.08 11.10 -27.80
C PHE A 45 1.19 10.91 -26.76
N PHE A 46 1.76 9.71 -26.65
CA PHE A 46 2.90 9.44 -25.77
C PHE A 46 3.80 8.34 -26.35
N VAL A 47 5.11 8.59 -26.33
CA VAL A 47 6.15 7.66 -26.73
C VAL A 47 7.19 7.64 -25.61
N PRO A 48 7.25 6.60 -24.77
CA PRO A 48 8.29 6.49 -23.75
C PRO A 48 9.67 6.29 -24.40
N PRO A 49 10.76 6.45 -23.63
CA PRO A 49 12.09 6.08 -24.09
C PRO A 49 12.15 4.63 -24.57
N VAL A 50 12.95 4.39 -25.62
CA VAL A 50 13.18 3.08 -26.26
C VAL A 50 13.59 1.99 -25.26
N GLN A 51 14.35 2.38 -24.24
CA GLN A 51 14.84 1.49 -23.19
C GLN A 51 14.79 2.24 -21.86
N ILE A 52 14.14 1.66 -20.85
CA ILE A 52 14.08 2.22 -19.50
C ILE A 52 14.85 1.38 -18.47
N PHE A 53 15.21 0.15 -18.80
CA PHE A 53 15.96 -0.76 -17.93
C PHE A 53 17.34 -1.08 -18.52
N ASN A 54 18.41 -0.88 -17.73
CA ASN A 54 19.77 -1.20 -18.17
C ASN A 54 20.09 -2.68 -17.96
N ASP A 55 19.56 -3.27 -16.88
CA ASP A 55 19.73 -4.67 -16.54
C ASP A 55 18.51 -5.24 -15.78
N PRO A 56 18.41 -6.58 -15.62
CA PRO A 56 17.26 -7.20 -14.96
C PRO A 56 16.98 -6.73 -13.53
N ASN A 57 17.97 -6.22 -12.79
CA ASN A 57 17.74 -5.72 -11.44
C ASN A 57 16.94 -4.42 -11.46
N ASP A 58 17.05 -3.59 -12.51
CA ASP A 58 16.25 -2.38 -12.62
C ASP A 58 14.75 -2.72 -12.72
N LEU A 59 14.41 -3.83 -13.40
CA LEU A 59 13.04 -4.36 -13.43
C LEU A 59 12.60 -4.79 -12.03
N ILE A 60 13.41 -5.57 -11.31
CA ILE A 60 13.07 -6.02 -9.95
C ILE A 60 12.85 -4.82 -9.01
N HIS A 61 13.70 -3.80 -9.08
CA HIS A 61 13.52 -2.56 -8.32
C HIS A 61 12.22 -1.84 -8.69
N ALA A 62 11.88 -1.75 -9.98
CA ALA A 62 10.61 -1.17 -10.41
C ALA A 62 9.40 -1.96 -9.90
N LEU A 63 9.49 -3.29 -9.84
CA LEU A 63 8.44 -4.16 -9.29
C LEU A 63 8.25 -3.98 -7.78
N HIS A 64 9.34 -3.88 -7.00
CA HIS A 64 9.26 -3.54 -5.58
C HIS A 64 8.63 -2.16 -5.35
N ASN A 65 8.99 -1.18 -6.16
CA ASN A 65 8.40 0.15 -6.08
C ASN A 65 6.91 0.12 -6.43
N ASN A 66 6.52 -0.62 -7.48
CA ASN A 66 5.12 -0.82 -7.84
C ASN A 66 4.31 -1.46 -6.71
N LEU A 67 4.88 -2.47 -6.04
CA LEU A 67 4.25 -3.07 -4.86
C LEU A 67 4.06 -2.05 -3.72
N THR A 68 5.07 -1.22 -3.47
CA THR A 68 5.02 -0.15 -2.46
C THR A 68 3.92 0.86 -2.74
N ILE A 69 3.81 1.29 -4.00
CA ILE A 69 2.75 2.21 -4.45
C ILE A 69 1.38 1.55 -4.31
N ALA A 70 1.22 0.31 -4.77
CA ALA A 70 -0.04 -0.42 -4.67
C ALA A 70 -0.50 -0.58 -3.22
N PHE A 71 0.41 -0.92 -2.32
CA PHE A 71 0.13 -1.07 -0.89
C PHE A 71 -0.31 0.26 -0.26
N GLY A 72 0.43 1.34 -0.51
CA GLY A 72 0.06 2.68 -0.04
C GLY A 72 -1.31 3.13 -0.55
N ALA A 73 -1.60 2.91 -1.84
CA ALA A 73 -2.90 3.22 -2.44
C ALA A 73 -4.04 2.42 -1.79
N ALA A 74 -3.84 1.14 -1.48
CA ALA A 74 -4.82 0.31 -0.78
C ALA A 74 -5.05 0.78 0.66
N ALA A 75 -4.00 1.13 1.40
CA ALA A 75 -4.12 1.69 2.75
C ALA A 75 -4.89 3.02 2.77
N ILE A 76 -4.59 3.93 1.83
CA ILE A 76 -5.33 5.19 1.65
C ILE A 76 -6.81 4.92 1.34
N THR A 77 -7.08 3.98 0.43
CA THR A 77 -8.44 3.61 0.02
C THR A 77 -9.24 2.98 1.17
N LEU A 78 -8.59 2.12 1.97
CA LEU A 78 -9.21 1.52 3.16
C LEU A 78 -9.55 2.59 4.20
N HIS A 79 -8.60 3.48 4.53
CA HIS A 79 -8.84 4.60 5.43
C HIS A 79 -10.01 5.45 4.94
N ARG A 80 -10.01 5.82 3.66
CA ARG A 80 -11.09 6.61 3.08
C ARG A 80 -12.45 5.91 3.15
N SER A 81 -12.49 4.58 2.96
CA SER A 81 -13.72 3.81 3.05
C SER A 81 -14.30 3.83 4.46
N VAL A 82 -13.44 3.73 5.48
CA VAL A 82 -13.82 3.84 6.89
C VAL A 82 -14.35 5.24 7.22
N GLU A 83 -13.74 6.31 6.68
CA GLU A 83 -14.25 7.68 6.81
C GLU A 83 -15.64 7.84 6.15
N GLU A 84 -15.82 7.29 4.94
CA GLU A 84 -17.10 7.33 4.21
C GLU A 84 -18.23 6.60 4.95
N ALA A 85 -17.90 5.61 5.77
CA ALA A 85 -18.85 4.91 6.65
C ALA A 85 -19.18 5.70 7.94
N GLY A 86 -18.61 6.90 8.13
CA GLY A 86 -18.93 7.79 9.25
C GLY A 86 -18.00 7.65 10.45
N HIS A 87 -16.91 6.89 10.35
CA HIS A 87 -15.93 6.74 11.42
C HIS A 87 -14.82 7.79 11.31
N SER A 88 -14.55 8.49 12.42
CA SER A 88 -13.45 9.45 12.51
C SER A 88 -12.23 8.86 13.21
N ILE A 89 -11.04 9.37 12.87
CA ILE A 89 -9.79 9.05 13.57
C ILE A 89 -9.94 9.36 15.07
N PRO A 90 -9.72 8.39 15.98
CA PRO A 90 -9.80 8.64 17.41
C PRO A 90 -8.75 9.65 17.87
N LYS A 91 -9.14 10.58 18.75
CA LYS A 91 -8.26 11.67 19.24
C LYS A 91 -7.71 11.44 20.65
N LYS A 92 -8.13 10.35 21.30
CA LYS A 92 -7.79 9.98 22.68
C LYS A 92 -7.41 8.49 22.72
N ALA A 93 -7.12 7.96 23.91
CA ALA A 93 -6.89 6.55 24.10
C ALA A 93 -8.02 5.71 23.48
N PHE A 94 -7.65 4.74 22.66
CA PHE A 94 -8.57 3.83 21.97
C PHE A 94 -9.17 2.84 22.98
N ALA A 95 -10.48 2.92 23.20
CA ALA A 95 -11.21 2.12 24.18
C ALA A 95 -11.78 0.82 23.59
N SER A 96 -11.90 0.75 22.26
CA SER A 96 -12.41 -0.43 21.54
C SER A 96 -11.44 -0.94 20.47
N GLU A 97 -11.60 -2.21 20.08
CA GLU A 97 -10.88 -2.78 18.93
C GLU A 97 -11.18 -2.01 17.64
N ASN A 98 -12.41 -1.53 17.46
CA ASN A 98 -12.79 -0.69 16.31
C ASN A 98 -11.96 0.59 16.25
N GLU A 99 -11.82 1.31 17.37
CA GLU A 99 -10.97 2.50 17.44
C GLU A 99 -9.50 2.17 17.19
N GLN A 100 -9.01 1.04 17.69
CA GLN A 100 -7.65 0.58 17.40
C GLN A 100 -7.46 0.26 15.91
N CYS A 101 -8.43 -0.41 15.27
CA CYS A 101 -8.42 -0.69 13.84
C CYS A 101 -8.42 0.59 13.01
N ILE A 102 -9.30 1.54 13.31
CA ILE A 102 -9.36 2.84 12.62
C ILE A 102 -8.01 3.57 12.77
N ALA A 103 -7.48 3.64 13.99
CA ALA A 103 -6.22 4.33 14.26
C ALA A 103 -5.01 3.65 13.58
N LEU A 104 -4.98 2.32 13.53
CA LEU A 104 -3.91 1.56 12.88
C LEU A 104 -3.98 1.69 11.35
N ILE A 105 -5.18 1.58 10.75
CA ILE A 105 -5.39 1.88 9.31
C ILE A 105 -4.90 3.29 9.00
N TYR A 106 -5.23 4.26 9.84
CA TYR A 106 -4.75 5.63 9.70
C TYR A 106 -3.21 5.72 9.77
N GLN A 107 -2.55 5.02 10.70
CA GLN A 107 -1.08 5.03 10.79
C GLN A 107 -0.40 4.40 9.58
N VAL A 108 -0.92 3.27 9.09
CA VAL A 108 -0.40 2.66 7.86
C VAL A 108 -0.57 3.65 6.70
N ARG A 109 -1.75 4.25 6.53
CA ARG A 109 -1.96 5.32 5.53
C ARG A 109 -1.00 6.49 5.72
N ASN A 110 -0.74 6.90 6.95
CA ASN A 110 0.09 8.06 7.25
C ASN A 110 1.55 7.83 6.86
N ALA A 111 2.01 6.58 6.89
CA ALA A 111 3.37 6.24 6.47
C ALA A 111 3.67 6.59 5.00
N PHE A 112 2.65 6.60 4.14
CA PHE A 112 2.75 6.92 2.71
C PHE A 112 2.33 8.36 2.37
N ALA A 113 1.91 9.15 3.37
CA ALA A 113 1.26 10.45 3.11
C ALA A 113 2.24 11.56 2.69
N HIS A 114 3.53 11.39 3.00
CA HIS A 114 4.56 12.42 2.77
C HIS A 114 5.55 12.03 1.68
N ASP A 115 5.75 10.73 1.47
CA ASP A 115 6.60 10.17 0.42
C ASP A 115 6.10 8.76 0.08
N ILE A 116 5.72 8.54 -1.19
CA ILE A 116 5.22 7.22 -1.64
C ILE A 116 6.36 6.31 -2.13
N ALA A 117 7.49 6.89 -2.55
CA ALA A 117 8.65 6.15 -3.03
C ALA A 117 9.52 5.69 -1.85
N GLU A 118 9.60 6.51 -0.80
CA GLU A 118 10.32 6.18 0.44
C GLU A 118 9.42 6.41 1.68
N PRO A 119 8.36 5.62 1.86
CA PRO A 119 7.43 5.79 2.98
C PRO A 119 8.13 5.62 4.33
N LYS A 120 7.66 6.39 5.32
CA LYS A 120 8.22 6.44 6.69
C LYS A 120 7.11 6.53 7.71
N TRP A 121 7.24 5.79 8.81
CA TRP A 121 6.30 5.85 9.92
C TRP A 121 6.30 7.24 10.57
N GLU A 122 5.22 7.99 10.38
CA GLU A 122 5.08 9.35 10.87
C GLU A 122 4.03 9.43 11.99
N MET A 123 4.46 9.39 13.25
CA MET A 123 3.59 9.36 14.44
C MET A 123 3.88 10.53 15.38
N ARG A 124 3.63 11.77 14.92
CA ARG A 124 3.91 12.97 15.74
C ARG A 124 3.06 13.07 17.01
N ASN A 125 1.86 12.49 17.00
CA ASN A 125 1.01 12.46 18.18
C ASN A 125 1.30 11.18 18.97
N PRO A 126 1.79 11.29 20.24
CA PRO A 126 2.17 10.14 21.06
C PRO A 126 1.06 9.11 21.28
N VAL A 127 -0.22 9.49 21.12
CA VAL A 127 -1.35 8.55 21.26
C VAL A 127 -1.27 7.39 20.25
N PHE A 128 -0.59 7.58 19.12
CA PHE A 128 -0.43 6.56 18.09
C PHE A 128 0.81 5.69 18.26
N ILE A 129 1.75 6.10 19.12
CA ILE A 129 2.97 5.35 19.45
C ILE A 129 2.62 4.33 20.54
N ARG A 130 2.14 3.16 20.13
CA ARG A 130 1.63 2.15 21.05
C ARG A 130 1.51 0.78 20.40
N GLU A 131 1.14 -0.18 21.23
CA GLU A 131 0.62 -1.46 20.79
C GLU A 131 -0.88 -1.35 20.46
N TYR A 132 -1.27 -2.02 19.38
CA TYR A 132 -2.65 -2.17 18.90
C TYR A 132 -3.03 -3.64 18.95
N THR A 133 -4.19 -3.95 19.52
CA THR A 133 -4.73 -5.31 19.59
C THR A 133 -6.11 -5.33 18.95
N ILE A 134 -6.25 -6.16 17.92
CA ILE A 134 -7.49 -6.35 17.16
C ILE A 134 -7.71 -7.85 17.04
N GLU A 135 -8.85 -8.34 17.53
CA GLU A 135 -9.10 -9.76 17.77
C GLU A 135 -7.96 -10.42 18.59
N ARG A 136 -7.08 -11.19 17.93
CA ARG A 136 -5.93 -11.88 18.56
C ARG A 136 -4.58 -11.46 17.96
N LYS A 137 -4.59 -10.47 17.07
CA LYS A 137 -3.37 -9.93 16.46
C LYS A 137 -2.94 -8.67 17.20
N THR A 138 -1.64 -8.59 17.44
CA THR A 138 -0.97 -7.48 18.11
C THR A 138 0.00 -6.82 17.14
N PHE A 139 -0.04 -5.50 17.07
CA PHE A 139 0.83 -4.67 16.25
C PHE A 139 1.54 -3.66 17.12
N ASP A 140 2.86 -3.74 17.20
CA ASP A 140 3.66 -2.84 18.05
C ASP A 140 4.32 -1.74 17.22
N LEU A 141 3.82 -0.51 17.37
CA LEU A 141 4.34 0.67 16.67
C LEU A 141 5.26 1.52 17.56
N ARG A 142 5.57 1.11 18.80
CA ARG A 142 6.26 1.94 19.79
C ARG A 142 7.61 2.48 19.32
N GLU A 143 8.34 1.67 18.56
CA GLU A 143 9.71 1.98 18.10
C GLU A 143 9.78 2.29 16.60
N LEU A 144 8.65 2.60 15.97
CA LEU A 144 8.58 2.76 14.52
C LEU A 144 8.70 4.20 14.03
N HIS A 145 8.41 5.21 14.86
CA HIS A 145 8.41 6.60 14.40
C HIS A 145 9.76 7.03 13.78
N GLY A 146 9.70 7.62 12.58
CA GLY A 146 10.85 8.10 11.82
C GLY A 146 11.56 7.01 11.01
N ARG A 147 11.26 5.73 11.25
CA ARG A 147 11.82 4.62 10.46
C ARG A 147 11.16 4.55 9.10
N ARG A 148 11.94 4.11 8.10
CA ARG A 148 11.40 3.69 6.81
C ARG A 148 10.36 2.60 7.04
N PHE A 149 9.22 2.74 6.38
CA PHE A 149 8.18 1.73 6.41
C PHE A 149 8.69 0.46 5.73
N SER A 150 8.47 -0.67 6.40
CA SER A 150 8.69 -2.01 5.86
C SER A 150 7.43 -2.85 6.09
N TYR A 151 7.12 -3.75 5.16
CA TYR A 151 5.97 -4.65 5.31
C TYR A 151 6.14 -5.58 6.50
N GLU A 152 7.39 -5.92 6.85
CA GLU A 152 7.77 -6.78 7.97
C GLU A 152 7.52 -6.10 9.32
N ASP A 153 7.62 -4.76 9.42
CA ASP A 153 7.29 -4.03 10.64
C ASP A 153 5.82 -4.27 11.06
N PHE A 154 4.96 -4.54 10.08
CA PHE A 154 3.51 -4.63 10.25
C PHE A 154 2.95 -6.04 9.96
N GLY A 155 3.74 -6.90 9.31
CA GLY A 155 3.29 -8.15 8.69
C GLY A 155 2.71 -7.91 7.29
N PRO A 156 3.19 -8.61 6.23
CA PRO A 156 2.76 -8.35 4.85
C PRO A 156 1.27 -8.64 4.62
N GLU A 157 0.68 -9.58 5.36
CA GLU A 157 -0.74 -9.92 5.30
C GLU A 157 -1.64 -8.99 6.12
N SER A 158 -1.04 -8.15 6.97
CA SER A 158 -1.77 -7.41 7.98
C SER A 158 -2.70 -6.35 7.39
N LEU A 159 -2.38 -5.80 6.22
CA LEU A 159 -3.29 -4.88 5.53
C LEU A 159 -4.58 -5.60 5.08
N PHE A 160 -4.48 -6.85 4.62
CA PHE A 160 -5.64 -7.68 4.27
C PHE A 160 -6.45 -8.08 5.50
N PHE A 161 -5.77 -8.37 6.61
CA PHE A 161 -6.43 -8.56 7.90
C PHE A 161 -7.24 -7.32 8.32
N LEU A 162 -6.64 -6.12 8.26
CA LEU A 162 -7.33 -4.87 8.59
C LEU A 162 -8.54 -4.63 7.68
N LYS A 163 -8.39 -4.85 6.36
CA LYS A 163 -9.53 -4.80 5.43
C LYS A 163 -10.65 -5.73 5.87
N THR A 164 -10.33 -7.00 6.12
CA THR A 164 -11.33 -8.02 6.47
C THR A 164 -12.02 -7.69 7.80
N TYR A 165 -11.29 -7.12 8.76
CA TYR A 165 -11.89 -6.64 10.00
C TYR A 165 -12.80 -5.43 9.75
N ALA A 166 -12.34 -4.45 8.98
CA ALA A 166 -13.11 -3.25 8.67
C ALA A 166 -14.40 -3.57 7.90
N GLU A 167 -14.34 -4.45 6.90
CA GLU A 167 -15.51 -4.91 6.14
C GLU A 167 -16.58 -5.59 7.01
N ARG A 168 -16.19 -6.20 8.14
CA ARG A 168 -17.12 -6.86 9.06
C ARG A 168 -17.71 -5.92 10.12
N ASN A 169 -16.96 -4.88 10.52
CA ASN A 169 -17.25 -4.14 11.75
C ASN A 169 -17.38 -2.62 11.56
N LEU A 170 -16.89 -2.07 10.44
CA LEU A 170 -16.73 -0.63 10.21
C LEU A 170 -17.31 -0.16 8.86
N LEU A 171 -17.70 -1.06 7.96
CA LEU A 171 -18.20 -0.74 6.61
C LEU A 171 -19.59 -1.33 6.37
#